data_AF-A0A1V9ZQC0-F1
#
_entry.id   AF-A0A1V9ZQC0-F1
#
_cell.length_a   1.000
_cell.length_b   1.000
_cell.length_c   1.000
_cell.angle_alpha   90.00
_cell.angle_beta   90.00
_cell.angle_gamma   90.00
#
_symmetry.space_group_name_H-M   'P 1'
#
loop_
_entity.id
_entity.type
_entity.pdbx_description
1 polymer ?
#
loop_
_entity_poly.entity_id
_entity_poly.type
_entity_poly.pdbx_seq_one_letter_code
_entity_poly.pdbx_strand_id
1 'polypeptide(L)'
;MYTSRAQGFSTVESVVSTFLGSYEVQNFQMWRLDDVEYTRQQTQWREDDTRRKLAWRLQDIERTRRIQKLANERALIDTRTEQLVAMAHLSVIIGYFARIAYVESQLPKDGNPIMLAFQGTSAALGVFCNIMCMIIMVLIQIAVSRFAAEELESLLHQAMLEDLDYESPFMSWWLLRCEKEWILALVLFRAVMSDDGADIAALSRVHRQRILEDLVTLRRNDLAYMKALHANPLKSYFLNVALLKESQLNMTSVLTSDQQQKKCQQLYYLGLSLGKLLELTNASQLALEGCQLMEELDFYFLPSTLQNMKLVVATKSSLYERQQEAMKEPLEPHRPVLRKWNQKPVYRRLLTPNISFPLDYNQLVVSACEVLTHIYAKFMDDACSRNQFVFQAVLRFDEKIKKSLLEAISKQLAAISAEVIKDELAALRLK
;
A
#
# COMPACT_ATOMS: atom_id res chain seq x y z
N MET A 1 -82.14 111.78 -23.26
CA MET A 1 -81.70 111.47 -24.63
C MET A 1 -80.54 110.49 -24.52
N TYR A 2 -80.66 109.33 -25.19
CA TYR A 2 -79.65 108.26 -25.39
C TYR A 2 -79.16 107.50 -24.13
N THR A 3 -79.00 106.18 -24.09
CA THR A 3 -79.50 105.03 -24.85
C THR A 3 -79.07 103.78 -24.07
N SER A 4 -79.92 102.78 -24.09
CA SER A 4 -79.72 101.38 -23.76
C SER A 4 -78.40 100.78 -24.29
N ARG A 5 -77.64 100.06 -23.44
CA ARG A 5 -76.83 98.84 -23.75
C ARG A 5 -75.97 98.45 -22.54
N ALA A 6 -76.44 97.50 -21.71
CA ALA A 6 -75.58 96.69 -20.82
C ALA A 6 -76.36 95.62 -20.03
N GLN A 7 -77.24 94.85 -20.67
CA GLN A 7 -77.83 93.65 -20.04
C GLN A 7 -78.03 92.59 -21.13
N GLY A 8 -77.04 91.70 -21.30
CA GLY A 8 -77.10 90.65 -22.32
C GLY A 8 -75.88 89.72 -22.41
N PHE A 9 -74.74 90.08 -21.81
CA PHE A 9 -73.52 89.23 -21.86
C PHE A 9 -73.33 88.31 -20.63
N SER A 10 -73.98 88.58 -19.49
CA SER A 10 -73.75 87.82 -18.25
C SER A 10 -74.38 86.43 -18.22
N THR A 11 -75.49 86.22 -18.95
CA THR A 11 -76.16 84.92 -19.03
C THR A 11 -75.44 83.96 -19.98
N VAL A 12 -74.87 84.45 -21.07
CA VAL A 12 -74.11 83.61 -22.02
C VAL A 12 -72.76 83.19 -21.42
N GLU A 13 -72.04 84.09 -20.75
CA GLU A 13 -70.81 83.73 -20.02
C GLU A 13 -71.07 82.79 -18.85
N SER A 14 -72.20 82.95 -18.14
CA SER A 14 -72.63 82.03 -17.08
C SER A 14 -72.99 80.64 -17.60
N VAL A 15 -73.69 80.56 -18.73
CA VAL A 15 -74.05 79.28 -19.37
C VAL A 15 -72.79 78.59 -19.92
N VAL A 16 -71.90 79.32 -20.60
CA VAL A 16 -70.65 78.78 -21.14
C VAL A 16 -69.70 78.34 -20.01
N SER A 17 -69.57 79.08 -18.92
CA SER A 17 -68.78 78.67 -17.74
C SER A 17 -69.39 77.46 -17.00
N THR A 18 -70.73 77.33 -16.97
CA THR A 18 -71.40 76.16 -16.40
C THR A 18 -71.21 74.93 -17.29
N PHE A 19 -71.27 75.08 -18.62
CA PHE A 19 -70.99 74.01 -19.58
C PHE A 19 -69.51 73.60 -19.54
N LEU A 20 -68.58 74.56 -19.52
CA LEU A 20 -67.14 74.30 -19.35
C LEU A 20 -66.86 73.62 -18.01
N GLY A 21 -67.45 74.09 -16.91
CA GLY A 21 -67.34 73.44 -15.60
C GLY A 21 -67.92 72.04 -15.57
N SER A 22 -69.04 71.79 -16.25
CA SER A 22 -69.61 70.43 -16.38
C SER A 22 -68.73 69.49 -17.20
N TYR A 23 -68.09 70.01 -18.26
CA TYR A 23 -67.15 69.27 -19.09
C TYR A 23 -65.85 68.95 -18.33
N GLU A 24 -65.34 69.91 -17.55
CA GLU A 24 -64.17 69.70 -16.68
C GLU A 24 -64.46 68.68 -15.58
N VAL A 25 -65.65 68.70 -14.97
CA VAL A 25 -66.06 67.70 -13.97
C VAL A 25 -66.22 66.30 -14.59
N GLN A 26 -66.82 66.18 -15.78
CA GLN A 26 -66.93 64.91 -16.50
C GLN A 26 -65.57 64.36 -16.90
N ASN A 27 -64.68 65.21 -17.42
CA ASN A 27 -63.31 64.82 -17.72
C ASN A 27 -62.60 64.37 -16.44
N PHE A 28 -62.67 65.13 -15.35
CA PHE A 28 -62.03 64.72 -14.10
C PHE A 28 -62.54 63.37 -13.57
N GLN A 29 -63.85 63.10 -13.69
CA GLN A 29 -64.44 61.80 -13.36
C GLN A 29 -63.92 60.69 -14.28
N MET A 30 -63.84 60.94 -15.59
CA MET A 30 -63.35 59.99 -16.58
C MET A 30 -61.87 59.66 -16.35
N TRP A 31 -61.02 60.66 -16.13
CA TRP A 31 -59.60 60.48 -15.81
C TRP A 31 -59.41 59.69 -14.51
N ARG A 32 -60.26 59.92 -13.50
CA ARG A 32 -60.21 59.17 -12.24
C ARG A 32 -60.63 57.72 -12.41
N LEU A 33 -61.62 57.43 -13.25
CA LEU A 33 -62.02 56.06 -13.58
C LEU A 33 -60.92 55.34 -14.37
N ASP A 34 -60.30 56.03 -15.34
CA ASP A 34 -59.17 55.51 -16.09
C ASP A 34 -57.96 55.23 -15.19
N ASP A 35 -57.69 56.10 -14.21
CA ASP A 35 -56.60 55.91 -13.24
C ASP A 35 -56.85 54.74 -12.28
N VAL A 36 -58.11 54.56 -11.86
CA VAL A 36 -58.53 53.40 -11.05
C VAL A 36 -58.40 52.10 -11.86
N GLU A 37 -58.84 52.09 -13.11
CA GLU A 37 -58.73 50.91 -13.99
C GLU A 37 -57.26 50.61 -14.34
N TYR A 38 -56.46 51.64 -14.60
CA TYR A 38 -55.02 51.51 -14.80
C TYR A 38 -54.32 50.90 -13.58
N THR A 39 -54.64 51.38 -12.38
CA THR A 39 -54.11 50.85 -11.12
C THR A 39 -54.54 49.39 -10.90
N ARG A 40 -55.77 49.05 -11.26
CA ARG A 40 -56.29 47.68 -11.20
C ARG A 40 -55.54 46.75 -12.15
N GLN A 41 -55.32 47.17 -13.40
CA GLN A 41 -54.54 46.40 -14.37
C GLN A 41 -53.09 46.21 -13.93
N GLN A 42 -52.46 47.24 -13.37
CA GLN A 42 -51.12 47.10 -12.79
C GLN A 42 -51.09 46.10 -11.64
N THR A 43 -52.10 46.11 -10.78
CA THR A 43 -52.20 45.16 -9.66
C THR A 43 -52.34 43.73 -10.18
N GLN A 44 -53.20 43.52 -11.17
CA GLN A 44 -53.38 42.22 -11.82
C GLN A 44 -52.09 41.73 -12.50
N TRP A 45 -51.37 42.60 -13.22
CA TRP A 45 -50.09 42.22 -13.84
C TRP A 45 -49.03 41.82 -12.82
N ARG A 46 -48.99 42.50 -11.66
CA ARG A 46 -48.09 42.11 -10.56
C ARG A 46 -48.48 40.75 -9.99
N GLU A 47 -49.75 40.51 -9.75
CA GLU A 47 -50.25 39.21 -9.27
C GLU A 47 -49.93 38.09 -10.28
N ASP A 48 -50.19 38.29 -11.56
CA ASP A 48 -49.90 37.29 -12.61
C ASP A 48 -48.39 37.06 -12.79
N ASP A 49 -47.57 38.10 -12.65
CA ASP A 49 -46.11 37.96 -12.65
C ASP A 49 -45.62 37.17 -11.43
N THR A 50 -46.16 37.42 -10.24
CA THR A 50 -45.83 36.63 -9.03
C THR A 50 -46.26 35.17 -9.16
N ARG A 51 -47.47 34.90 -9.68
CA ARG A 51 -47.97 33.54 -9.92
C ARG A 51 -47.12 32.79 -10.94
N ARG A 52 -46.75 33.42 -12.05
CA ARG A 52 -45.86 32.83 -13.07
C ARG A 52 -44.48 32.53 -12.50
N LYS A 53 -43.90 33.47 -11.75
CA LYS A 53 -42.61 33.26 -11.08
C LYS A 53 -42.67 32.10 -10.08
N LEU A 54 -43.74 32.01 -9.29
CA LEU A 54 -43.92 30.91 -8.34
C LEU A 54 -44.09 29.56 -9.06
N ALA A 55 -44.90 29.51 -10.12
CA ALA A 55 -45.09 28.30 -10.92
C ALA A 55 -43.77 27.84 -11.58
N TRP A 56 -43.00 28.77 -12.14
CA TRP A 56 -41.68 28.48 -12.69
C TRP A 56 -40.71 27.97 -11.64
N ARG A 57 -40.72 28.56 -10.44
CA ARG A 57 -39.87 28.10 -9.33
C ARG A 57 -40.23 26.69 -8.88
N LEU A 58 -41.51 26.36 -8.78
CA LEU A 58 -41.95 25.01 -8.42
C LEU A 58 -41.52 23.98 -9.46
N GLN A 59 -41.68 24.28 -10.75
CA GLN A 59 -41.21 23.40 -11.83
C GLN A 59 -39.69 23.23 -11.83
N ASP A 60 -38.94 24.30 -11.55
CA ASP A 60 -37.48 24.25 -11.48
C ASP A 60 -36.99 23.42 -10.28
N ILE A 61 -37.66 23.56 -9.11
CA ILE A 61 -37.42 22.73 -7.92
C ILE A 61 -37.73 21.26 -8.22
N GLU A 62 -38.85 20.97 -8.88
CA GLU A 62 -39.21 19.60 -9.26
C GLU A 62 -38.16 18.97 -10.18
N ARG A 63 -37.72 19.71 -11.19
CA ARG A 63 -36.69 19.26 -12.13
C ARG A 63 -35.36 19.01 -11.43
N THR A 64 -34.89 19.94 -10.60
CA THR A 64 -33.61 19.81 -9.90
C THR A 64 -33.62 18.64 -8.93
N ARG A 65 -34.71 18.42 -8.18
CA ARG A 65 -34.85 17.26 -7.28
C ARG A 65 -34.80 15.94 -8.04
N ARG A 66 -35.50 15.81 -9.18
CA ARG A 66 -35.44 14.59 -10.01
C ARG A 66 -34.04 14.32 -10.54
N ILE A 67 -33.32 15.35 -11.00
CA ILE A 67 -31.93 15.19 -11.47
C ILE A 67 -31.01 14.74 -10.33
N GLN A 68 -31.15 15.35 -9.14
CA GLN A 68 -30.36 14.96 -7.97
C GLN A 68 -30.65 13.53 -7.53
N LYS A 69 -31.92 13.12 -7.49
CA LYS A 69 -32.31 11.75 -7.15
C LYS A 69 -31.77 10.75 -8.18
N LEU A 70 -31.87 11.06 -9.47
CA LEU A 70 -31.30 10.23 -10.54
C LEU A 70 -29.79 10.05 -10.37
N ALA A 71 -29.07 11.13 -10.05
CA ALA A 71 -27.63 11.07 -9.79
C ALA A 71 -27.30 10.20 -8.57
N ASN A 72 -28.08 10.30 -7.48
CA ASN A 72 -27.92 9.47 -6.29
C ASN A 72 -28.17 7.98 -6.58
N GLU A 73 -29.23 7.63 -7.32
CA GLU A 73 -29.52 6.24 -7.67
C GLU A 73 -28.43 5.66 -8.60
N ARG A 74 -27.92 6.46 -9.54
CA ARG A 74 -26.77 6.04 -10.38
C ARG A 74 -25.52 5.79 -9.55
N ALA A 75 -25.19 6.66 -8.59
CA ALA A 75 -24.04 6.45 -7.71
C ALA A 75 -24.16 5.15 -6.89
N LEU A 76 -25.36 4.78 -6.46
CA LEU A 76 -25.62 3.50 -5.78
C LEU A 76 -25.40 2.32 -6.71
N ILE A 77 -25.89 2.40 -7.95
CA ILE A 77 -25.68 1.39 -9.00
C ILE A 77 -24.20 1.23 -9.31
N ASP A 78 -23.47 2.32 -9.47
CA ASP A 78 -22.03 2.31 -9.76
C ASP A 78 -21.26 1.62 -8.63
N THR A 79 -21.56 1.98 -7.38
CA THR A 79 -20.95 1.35 -6.20
C THR A 79 -21.19 -0.16 -6.16
N ARG A 80 -22.41 -0.62 -6.50
CA ARG A 80 -22.72 -2.07 -6.56
C ARG A 80 -22.03 -2.76 -7.72
N THR A 81 -21.94 -2.09 -8.87
CA THR A 81 -21.27 -2.62 -10.05
C THR A 81 -19.77 -2.79 -9.79
N GLU A 82 -19.12 -1.83 -9.13
CA GLU A 82 -17.73 -1.95 -8.70
C GLU A 82 -17.51 -3.14 -7.75
N GLN A 83 -18.42 -3.34 -6.78
CA GLN A 83 -18.36 -4.49 -5.88
C GLN A 83 -18.47 -5.83 -6.63
N LEU A 84 -19.42 -5.94 -7.57
CA LEU A 84 -19.62 -7.14 -8.38
C LEU A 84 -18.39 -7.46 -9.24
N VAL A 85 -17.81 -6.44 -9.88
CA VAL A 85 -16.60 -6.59 -10.72
C VAL A 85 -15.40 -7.03 -9.86
N ALA A 86 -15.18 -6.37 -8.73
CA ALA A 86 -14.07 -6.72 -7.84
C ALA A 86 -14.18 -8.17 -7.34
N MET A 87 -15.38 -8.60 -6.94
CA MET A 87 -15.61 -9.97 -6.50
C MET A 87 -15.44 -11.00 -7.62
N ALA A 88 -15.94 -10.71 -8.83
CA ALA A 88 -15.78 -11.59 -9.98
C ALA A 88 -14.29 -11.76 -10.38
N HIS A 89 -13.51 -10.67 -10.34
CA HIS A 89 -12.07 -10.74 -10.60
C HIS A 89 -11.34 -11.55 -9.53
N LEU A 90 -11.63 -11.31 -8.24
CA LEU A 90 -11.02 -12.04 -7.14
C LEU A 90 -11.33 -13.53 -7.21
N SER A 91 -12.58 -13.93 -7.50
CA SER A 91 -12.94 -15.36 -7.60
C SER A 91 -12.18 -16.08 -8.71
N VAL A 92 -11.92 -15.43 -9.84
CA VAL A 92 -11.11 -16.00 -10.93
C VAL A 92 -9.65 -16.14 -10.53
N ILE A 93 -9.07 -15.10 -9.92
CA ILE A 93 -7.67 -15.10 -9.49
C ILE A 93 -7.44 -16.21 -8.45
N ILE A 94 -8.32 -16.31 -7.45
CA ILE A 94 -8.27 -17.33 -6.41
C ILE A 94 -8.39 -18.73 -7.04
N GLY A 95 -9.39 -18.95 -7.90
CA GLY A 95 -9.56 -20.24 -8.57
C GLY A 95 -8.36 -20.63 -9.44
N TYR A 96 -7.71 -19.66 -10.08
CA TYR A 96 -6.49 -19.89 -10.85
C TYR A 96 -5.30 -20.28 -9.96
N PHE A 97 -5.07 -19.55 -8.86
CA PHE A 97 -3.98 -19.86 -7.94
C PHE A 97 -4.19 -21.16 -7.18
N ALA A 98 -5.42 -21.46 -6.74
CA ALA A 98 -5.76 -22.73 -6.11
C ALA A 98 -5.45 -23.91 -7.05
N ARG A 99 -5.78 -23.78 -8.34
CA ARG A 99 -5.42 -24.79 -9.35
C ARG A 99 -3.92 -24.96 -9.50
N ILE A 100 -3.15 -23.87 -9.59
CA ILE A 100 -1.70 -23.95 -9.72
C ILE A 100 -1.09 -24.60 -8.48
N ALA A 101 -1.51 -24.17 -7.29
CA ALA A 101 -1.07 -24.73 -6.02
C ALA A 101 -1.31 -26.24 -5.96
N TYR A 102 -2.47 -26.71 -6.44
CA TYR A 102 -2.77 -28.13 -6.53
C TYR A 102 -1.82 -28.88 -7.49
N VAL A 103 -1.58 -28.35 -8.69
CA VAL A 103 -0.69 -28.98 -9.69
C VAL A 103 0.77 -28.99 -9.22
N GLU A 104 1.23 -27.93 -8.55
CA GLU A 104 2.59 -27.82 -8.04
C GLU A 104 2.82 -28.58 -6.72
N SER A 105 1.74 -28.87 -5.98
CA SER A 105 1.81 -29.77 -4.84
C SER A 105 2.17 -31.17 -5.35
N GLN A 106 3.45 -31.51 -5.28
CA GLN A 106 3.93 -32.84 -5.62
C GLN A 106 3.33 -33.82 -4.60
N LEU A 107 2.27 -34.52 -5.01
CA LEU A 107 1.58 -35.49 -4.16
C LEU A 107 2.58 -36.57 -3.73
N PRO A 108 2.61 -36.95 -2.44
CA PRO A 108 3.50 -37.99 -1.95
C PRO A 108 3.28 -39.30 -2.73
N LYS A 109 4.37 -39.90 -3.24
CA LYS A 109 4.31 -41.13 -4.04
C LYS A 109 3.70 -42.32 -3.28
N ASP A 110 3.70 -42.26 -1.95
CA ASP A 110 3.17 -43.29 -1.04
C ASP A 110 1.82 -42.89 -0.39
N GLY A 111 1.13 -41.88 -0.93
CA GLY A 111 -0.13 -41.39 -0.39
C GLY A 111 -1.27 -42.39 -0.51
N ASN A 112 -2.10 -42.52 0.54
CA ASN A 112 -3.31 -43.34 0.50
C ASN A 112 -4.23 -42.85 -0.64
N PRO A 113 -4.65 -43.72 -1.58
CA PRO A 113 -5.46 -43.34 -2.74
C PRO A 113 -6.79 -42.69 -2.35
N ILE A 114 -7.34 -43.04 -1.19
CA ILE A 114 -8.59 -42.45 -0.68
C ILE A 114 -8.37 -40.98 -0.31
N MET A 115 -7.25 -40.65 0.34
CA MET A 115 -6.92 -39.28 0.72
C MET A 115 -6.65 -38.41 -0.52
N LEU A 116 -5.98 -38.98 -1.52
CA LEU A 116 -5.77 -38.35 -2.82
C LEU A 116 -7.10 -38.03 -3.53
N ALA A 117 -8.06 -38.96 -3.49
CA ALA A 117 -9.38 -38.77 -4.08
C ALA A 117 -10.19 -37.68 -3.35
N PHE A 118 -10.15 -37.64 -2.01
CA PHE A 118 -10.79 -36.58 -1.24
C PHE A 118 -10.20 -35.20 -1.53
N GLN A 119 -8.87 -35.09 -1.56
CA GLN A 119 -8.19 -33.82 -1.86
C GLN A 119 -8.48 -33.34 -3.29
N GLY A 120 -8.44 -34.23 -4.27
CA GLY A 120 -8.79 -33.91 -5.65
C GLY A 120 -10.25 -33.49 -5.82
N THR A 121 -11.16 -34.14 -5.07
CA THR A 121 -12.59 -33.78 -5.10
C THR A 121 -12.84 -32.42 -4.44
N SER A 122 -12.18 -32.10 -3.32
CA SER A 122 -12.28 -30.78 -2.67
C SER A 122 -11.77 -29.67 -3.59
N ALA A 123 -10.60 -29.86 -4.21
CA ALA A 123 -10.03 -28.88 -5.13
C ALA A 123 -10.92 -28.66 -6.37
N ALA A 124 -11.46 -29.73 -6.96
CA ALA A 124 -12.39 -29.63 -8.09
C ALA A 124 -13.69 -28.91 -7.71
N LEU A 125 -14.23 -29.19 -6.52
CA LEU A 125 -15.40 -28.51 -5.97
C LEU A 125 -15.12 -27.01 -5.74
N GLY A 126 -13.96 -26.66 -5.19
CA GLY A 126 -13.54 -25.27 -4.98
C GLY A 126 -13.45 -24.48 -6.28
N VAL A 127 -12.84 -25.05 -7.32
CA VAL A 127 -12.80 -24.44 -8.66
C VAL A 127 -14.20 -24.28 -9.25
N PHE A 128 -15.05 -25.29 -9.12
CA PHE A 128 -16.44 -25.22 -9.59
C PHE A 128 -17.23 -24.11 -8.86
N CYS A 129 -17.09 -24.01 -7.53
CA CYS A 129 -17.72 -22.95 -6.74
C CYS A 129 -17.24 -21.55 -7.14
N ASN A 130 -15.95 -21.37 -7.43
CA ASN A 130 -15.39 -20.10 -7.92
C ASN A 130 -15.95 -19.71 -9.31
N ILE A 131 -16.06 -20.68 -10.23
CA ILE A 131 -16.64 -20.45 -11.56
C ILE A 131 -18.13 -20.09 -11.43
N MET A 132 -18.89 -20.82 -10.61
CA MET A 132 -20.30 -20.52 -10.37
C MET A 132 -20.49 -19.13 -9.75
N CYS A 133 -19.65 -18.76 -8.76
CA CYS A 133 -19.66 -17.42 -8.18
C CYS A 133 -19.42 -16.35 -9.25
N MET A 134 -18.41 -16.53 -10.12
CA MET A 134 -18.12 -15.60 -11.22
C MET A 134 -19.32 -15.46 -12.16
N ILE A 135 -19.92 -16.57 -12.59
CA ILE A 135 -21.08 -16.56 -13.49
C ILE A 135 -22.24 -15.79 -12.86
N ILE A 136 -22.55 -16.05 -11.58
CA ILE A 136 -23.61 -15.35 -10.86
C ILE A 136 -23.33 -13.84 -10.81
N MET A 137 -22.10 -13.43 -10.47
CA MET A 137 -21.74 -12.00 -10.44
C MET A 137 -21.88 -11.32 -11.80
N VAL A 138 -21.46 -11.98 -12.88
CA VAL A 138 -21.61 -11.45 -14.24
C VAL A 138 -23.08 -11.34 -14.65
N LEU A 139 -23.91 -12.34 -14.32
CA LEU A 139 -25.35 -12.29 -14.60
C LEU A 139 -26.04 -11.15 -13.84
N ILE A 140 -25.71 -10.96 -12.57
CA ILE A 140 -26.22 -9.83 -11.78
C ILE A 140 -25.75 -8.50 -12.38
N GLN A 141 -24.48 -8.41 -12.79
CA GLN A 141 -23.93 -7.20 -13.42
C GLN A 141 -24.65 -6.84 -14.72
N ILE A 142 -24.97 -7.83 -15.57
CA ILE A 142 -25.78 -7.62 -16.77
C ILE A 142 -27.19 -7.12 -16.40
N ALA A 143 -27.83 -7.73 -15.39
CA ALA A 143 -29.16 -7.33 -14.95
C ALA A 143 -29.19 -5.87 -14.41
N VAL A 144 -28.19 -5.50 -13.59
CA VAL A 144 -28.04 -4.15 -13.05
C VAL A 144 -27.79 -3.15 -14.17
N SER A 145 -26.94 -3.48 -15.14
CA SER A 145 -26.63 -2.60 -16.28
C SER A 145 -27.87 -2.35 -17.13
N ARG A 146 -28.70 -3.37 -17.34
CA ARG A 146 -29.98 -3.24 -18.05
C ARG A 146 -30.98 -2.38 -17.27
N PHE A 147 -31.11 -2.59 -15.96
CA PHE A 147 -31.99 -1.77 -15.11
C PHE A 147 -31.61 -0.29 -15.17
N ALA A 148 -30.30 0.00 -15.07
CA ALA A 148 -29.77 1.35 -15.13
C ALA A 148 -30.06 2.05 -16.46
N ALA A 149 -30.04 1.29 -17.57
CA ALA A 149 -30.24 1.82 -18.92
C ALA A 149 -31.73 1.98 -19.31
N GLU A 150 -32.59 1.02 -18.94
CA GLU A 150 -33.96 0.93 -19.48
C GLU A 150 -35.06 1.30 -18.46
N GLU A 151 -34.91 0.93 -17.19
CA GLU A 151 -35.99 0.98 -16.21
C GLU A 151 -35.88 2.17 -15.24
N LEU A 152 -34.66 2.55 -14.84
CA LEU A 152 -34.42 3.55 -13.80
C LEU A 152 -35.06 4.91 -14.11
N GLU A 153 -34.85 5.43 -15.32
CA GLU A 153 -35.39 6.74 -15.70
C GLU A 153 -36.92 6.70 -15.78
N SER A 154 -37.50 5.64 -16.34
CA SER A 154 -38.95 5.48 -16.45
C SER A 154 -39.63 5.45 -15.07
N LEU A 155 -39.07 4.67 -14.13
CA LEU A 155 -39.57 4.59 -12.76
C LEU A 155 -39.47 5.92 -12.02
N LEU A 156 -38.39 6.67 -12.23
CA LEU A 156 -38.21 7.97 -11.60
C LEU A 156 -39.16 9.05 -12.15
N HIS A 157 -39.53 8.95 -13.42
CA HIS A 157 -40.52 9.85 -14.03
C HIS A 157 -41.95 9.58 -13.53
N GLN A 158 -42.25 8.34 -13.13
CA GLN A 158 -43.56 7.94 -12.62
C GLN A 158 -43.73 8.21 -11.11
N ALA A 159 -42.63 8.40 -10.38
CA ALA A 159 -42.64 8.66 -8.95
C ALA A 159 -43.25 10.04 -8.60
N MET A 160 -44.10 10.06 -7.58
CA MET A 160 -44.64 11.29 -7.01
C MET A 160 -43.53 12.11 -6.36
N LEU A 161 -43.64 13.44 -6.42
CA LEU A 161 -42.60 14.34 -5.90
C LEU A 161 -42.38 14.18 -4.38
N GLU A 162 -43.44 13.84 -3.65
CA GLU A 162 -43.43 13.68 -2.19
C GLU A 162 -42.68 12.42 -1.75
N ASP A 163 -42.71 11.37 -2.57
CA ASP A 163 -42.11 10.06 -2.27
C ASP A 163 -40.66 9.93 -2.78
N LEU A 164 -40.21 10.90 -3.57
CA LEU A 164 -38.91 10.89 -4.24
C LEU A 164 -37.72 10.78 -3.25
N ASP A 165 -37.88 11.32 -2.05
CA ASP A 165 -36.83 11.31 -1.01
C ASP A 165 -36.85 10.02 -0.17
N TYR A 166 -37.95 9.28 -0.13
CA TYR A 166 -38.13 8.10 0.72
C TYR A 166 -37.94 6.78 -0.03
N GLU A 167 -38.36 6.72 -1.29
CA GLU A 167 -38.29 5.48 -2.08
C GLU A 167 -37.03 5.45 -2.95
N SER A 168 -36.26 4.36 -2.86
CA SER A 168 -35.19 4.04 -3.82
C SER A 168 -35.71 2.95 -4.77
N PRO A 169 -35.94 3.27 -6.05
CA PRO A 169 -36.40 2.29 -7.04
C PRO A 169 -35.33 1.21 -7.26
N PHE A 170 -34.05 1.57 -7.22
CA PHE A 170 -32.96 0.60 -7.36
C PHE A 170 -32.93 -0.40 -6.21
N MET A 171 -33.01 0.05 -4.96
CA MET A 171 -32.95 -0.86 -3.81
C MET A 171 -34.14 -1.81 -3.75
N SER A 172 -35.34 -1.31 -4.08
CA SER A 172 -36.54 -2.15 -4.13
C SER A 172 -36.43 -3.23 -5.21
N TRP A 173 -35.93 -2.88 -6.40
CA TRP A 173 -35.66 -3.83 -7.47
C TRP A 173 -34.57 -4.84 -7.10
N TRP A 174 -33.46 -4.35 -6.51
CA TRP A 174 -32.33 -5.17 -6.09
C TRP A 174 -32.74 -6.23 -5.06
N LEU A 175 -33.47 -5.83 -4.02
CA LEU A 175 -33.96 -6.73 -2.97
C LEU A 175 -34.85 -7.84 -3.53
N LEU A 176 -35.66 -7.52 -4.55
CA LEU A 176 -36.59 -8.49 -5.14
C LEU A 176 -35.89 -9.47 -6.08
N ARG A 177 -34.93 -9.00 -6.90
CA ARG A 177 -34.38 -9.78 -8.02
C ARG A 177 -32.95 -10.27 -7.84
N CYS A 178 -32.10 -9.53 -7.12
CA CYS A 178 -30.66 -9.77 -7.09
C CYS A 178 -30.14 -10.23 -5.73
N GLU A 179 -30.78 -9.84 -4.63
CA GLU A 179 -30.27 -10.07 -3.26
C GLU A 179 -30.00 -11.55 -2.95
N LYS A 180 -30.90 -12.45 -3.36
CA LYS A 180 -30.74 -13.90 -3.10
C LYS A 180 -29.53 -14.49 -3.82
N GLU A 181 -29.37 -14.16 -5.09
CA GLU A 181 -28.25 -14.64 -5.92
C GLU A 181 -26.92 -14.03 -5.45
N TRP A 182 -26.94 -12.76 -5.04
CA TRP A 182 -25.79 -12.09 -4.44
C TRP A 182 -25.32 -12.77 -3.15
N ILE A 183 -26.25 -13.09 -2.23
CA ILE A 183 -25.95 -13.80 -0.99
C ILE A 183 -25.39 -15.19 -1.30
N LEU A 184 -25.98 -15.91 -2.26
CA LEU A 184 -25.49 -17.24 -2.68
C LEU A 184 -24.04 -17.16 -3.17
N ALA A 185 -23.74 -16.21 -4.06
CA ALA A 185 -22.39 -16.01 -4.57
C ALA A 185 -21.39 -15.65 -3.46
N LEU A 186 -21.78 -14.81 -2.49
CA LEU A 186 -20.98 -14.50 -1.31
C LEU A 186 -20.69 -15.72 -0.43
N VAL A 187 -21.68 -16.59 -0.23
CA VAL A 187 -21.51 -17.83 0.55
C VAL A 187 -20.54 -18.77 -0.16
N LEU A 188 -20.69 -18.96 -1.48
CA LEU A 188 -19.78 -19.78 -2.29
C LEU A 188 -18.35 -19.23 -2.24
N PHE A 189 -18.18 -17.91 -2.42
CA PHE A 189 -16.87 -17.26 -2.38
C PHE A 189 -16.18 -17.44 -1.02
N ARG A 190 -16.93 -17.29 0.09
CA ARG A 190 -16.38 -17.46 1.45
C ARG A 190 -16.00 -18.89 1.75
N ALA A 191 -16.80 -19.87 1.33
CA ALA A 191 -16.52 -21.28 1.55
C ALA A 191 -15.19 -21.70 0.90
N VAL A 192 -14.92 -21.21 -0.31
CA VAL A 192 -13.65 -21.48 -1.00
C VAL A 192 -12.47 -20.80 -0.28
N MET A 193 -12.65 -19.56 0.16
CA MET A 193 -11.59 -18.82 0.87
C MET A 193 -11.17 -19.44 2.20
N SER A 194 -12.09 -20.11 2.91
CA SER A 194 -11.73 -20.81 4.14
C SER A 194 -10.90 -22.08 3.91
N ASP A 195 -11.13 -22.79 2.81
CA ASP A 195 -10.42 -24.05 2.49
C ASP A 195 -9.03 -23.74 1.89
N ASP A 196 -8.98 -22.87 0.88
CA ASP A 196 -7.73 -22.51 0.19
C ASP A 196 -6.73 -21.72 1.07
N GLY A 197 -7.22 -21.00 2.09
CA GLY A 197 -6.38 -20.17 2.95
C GLY A 197 -5.33 -20.96 3.74
N ALA A 198 -5.67 -22.18 4.18
CA ALA A 198 -4.74 -23.05 4.90
C ALA A 198 -3.67 -23.64 3.96
N ASP A 199 -4.10 -24.07 2.78
CA ASP A 199 -3.22 -24.67 1.77
C ASP A 199 -2.23 -23.65 1.19
N ILE A 200 -2.68 -22.42 0.92
CA ILE A 200 -1.79 -21.33 0.48
C ILE A 200 -0.76 -21.00 1.56
N ALA A 201 -1.13 -20.99 2.84
CA ALA A 201 -0.21 -20.73 3.94
C ALA A 201 0.84 -21.85 4.08
N ALA A 202 0.43 -23.11 3.92
CA ALA A 202 1.32 -24.27 3.93
C ALA A 202 2.29 -24.26 2.75
N LEU A 203 1.79 -24.03 1.52
CA LEU A 203 2.61 -23.93 0.31
C LEU A 203 3.62 -22.77 0.42
N SER A 204 3.18 -21.63 0.94
CA SER A 204 4.06 -20.48 1.19
C SER A 204 5.18 -20.80 2.19
N ARG A 205 4.90 -21.62 3.21
CA ARG A 205 5.92 -22.07 4.17
C ARG A 205 6.95 -22.98 3.52
N VAL A 206 6.51 -23.97 2.73
CA VAL A 206 7.40 -24.88 2.00
C VAL A 206 8.28 -24.11 1.01
N HIS A 207 7.70 -23.14 0.31
CA HIS A 207 8.46 -22.28 -0.60
C HIS A 207 9.53 -21.45 0.12
N ARG A 208 9.18 -20.80 1.25
CA ARG A 208 10.15 -20.07 2.09
C ARG A 208 11.28 -20.97 2.60
N GLN A 209 10.95 -22.20 3.00
CA GLN A 209 11.94 -23.17 3.44
C GLN A 209 12.96 -23.49 2.36
N ARG A 210 12.52 -23.79 1.13
CA ARG A 210 13.42 -24.03 0.00
C ARG A 210 14.34 -22.83 -0.27
N ILE A 211 13.80 -21.60 -0.25
CA ILE A 211 14.61 -20.40 -0.43
C ILE A 211 15.68 -20.28 0.65
N LEU A 212 15.36 -20.59 1.91
CA LEU A 212 16.34 -20.58 3.00
C LEU A 212 17.41 -21.65 2.80
N GLU A 213 17.04 -22.87 2.39
CA GLU A 213 17.96 -23.97 2.11
C GLU A 213 18.97 -23.58 1.02
N ASP A 214 18.48 -23.03 -0.09
CA ASP A 214 19.30 -22.55 -1.20
C ASP A 214 20.23 -21.40 -0.75
N LEU A 215 19.70 -20.44 0.01
CA LEU A 215 20.46 -19.29 0.50
C LEU A 215 21.56 -19.71 1.49
N VAL A 216 21.25 -20.58 2.44
CA VAL A 216 22.24 -21.09 3.41
C VAL A 216 23.31 -21.90 2.70
N THR A 217 22.94 -22.72 1.72
CA THR A 217 23.89 -23.50 0.94
C THR A 217 24.82 -22.60 0.13
N LEU A 218 24.27 -21.60 -0.57
CA LEU A 218 25.04 -20.60 -1.30
C LEU A 218 26.03 -19.88 -0.36
N ARG A 219 25.54 -19.38 0.78
CA ARG A 219 26.38 -18.63 1.73
C ARG A 219 27.44 -19.48 2.40
N ARG A 220 27.16 -20.75 2.71
CA ARG A 220 28.17 -21.67 3.21
C ARG A 220 29.30 -21.87 2.20
N ASN A 221 28.97 -21.99 0.92
CA ASN A 221 29.97 -22.12 -0.13
C ASN A 221 30.80 -20.83 -0.28
N ASP A 222 30.14 -19.66 -0.30
CA ASP A 222 30.82 -18.35 -0.36
C ASP A 222 31.79 -18.17 0.83
N LEU A 223 31.32 -18.44 2.05
CA LEU A 223 32.11 -18.29 3.27
C LEU A 223 33.25 -19.32 3.34
N ALA A 224 33.00 -20.56 2.92
CA ALA A 224 34.05 -21.58 2.84
C ALA A 224 35.14 -21.20 1.84
N TYR A 225 34.77 -20.66 0.68
CA TYR A 225 35.71 -20.16 -0.31
C TYR A 225 36.55 -19.00 0.26
N MET A 226 35.90 -17.99 0.85
CA MET A 226 36.58 -16.84 1.45
C MET A 226 37.51 -17.25 2.60
N LYS A 227 37.07 -18.19 3.44
CA LYS A 227 37.88 -18.76 4.51
C LYS A 227 39.12 -19.46 3.96
N ALA A 228 38.95 -20.35 2.97
CA ALA A 228 40.06 -21.09 2.38
C ALA A 228 41.09 -20.15 1.73
N LEU A 229 40.61 -19.10 1.07
CA LEU A 229 41.45 -18.07 0.44
C LEU A 229 42.31 -17.30 1.46
N HIS A 230 41.80 -17.02 2.67
CA HIS A 230 42.56 -16.26 3.67
C HIS A 230 43.32 -17.16 4.67
N ALA A 231 42.98 -18.45 4.75
CA ALA A 231 43.60 -19.39 5.69
C ALA A 231 44.95 -19.95 5.19
N ASN A 232 45.17 -20.03 3.87
CA ASN A 232 46.42 -20.56 3.30
C ASN A 232 47.01 -19.64 2.22
N PRO A 233 47.78 -18.61 2.61
CA PRO A 233 48.32 -17.60 1.68
C PRO A 233 49.26 -18.17 0.61
N LEU A 234 49.78 -19.39 0.77
CA LEU A 234 50.71 -20.00 -0.19
C LEU A 234 50.02 -20.63 -1.42
N LYS A 235 48.70 -20.88 -1.35
CA LYS A 235 47.90 -21.49 -2.42
C LYS A 235 46.58 -20.75 -2.66
N SER A 236 46.65 -19.43 -2.60
CA SER A 236 45.47 -18.56 -2.65
C SER A 236 45.16 -18.09 -4.06
N TYR A 237 44.35 -18.86 -4.79
CA TYR A 237 43.88 -18.46 -6.12
C TYR A 237 42.52 -17.76 -6.03
N PHE A 238 42.50 -16.48 -6.40
CA PHE A 238 41.25 -15.75 -6.55
C PHE A 238 40.58 -16.14 -7.87
N LEU A 239 39.35 -16.67 -7.78
CA LEU A 239 38.53 -17.20 -8.87
C LEU A 239 39.26 -18.24 -9.75
N ASN A 240 40.26 -18.94 -9.21
CA ASN A 240 41.16 -19.83 -9.97
C ASN A 240 41.94 -19.14 -11.10
N VAL A 241 42.06 -17.80 -11.08
CA VAL A 241 42.74 -17.01 -12.11
C VAL A 241 44.04 -16.40 -11.59
N ALA A 242 43.96 -15.62 -10.51
CA ALA A 242 45.12 -14.87 -10.01
C ALA A 242 45.67 -15.49 -8.73
N LEU A 243 46.97 -15.78 -8.71
CA LEU A 243 47.67 -16.21 -7.49
C LEU A 243 47.98 -14.98 -6.64
N LEU A 244 47.34 -14.89 -5.47
CA LEU A 244 47.51 -13.78 -4.55
C LEU A 244 48.55 -14.09 -3.48
N LYS A 245 49.42 -13.13 -3.20
CA LYS A 245 50.41 -13.20 -2.11
C LYS A 245 49.78 -12.74 -0.79
N GLU A 246 50.39 -13.11 0.34
CA GLU A 246 49.93 -12.73 1.68
C GLU A 246 49.76 -11.21 1.87
N SER A 247 50.69 -10.40 1.37
CA SER A 247 50.60 -8.94 1.44
C SER A 247 49.40 -8.39 0.66
N GLN A 248 49.04 -9.03 -0.45
CA GLN A 248 47.87 -8.68 -1.26
C GLN A 248 46.57 -9.10 -0.56
N LEU A 249 46.54 -10.28 0.06
CA LEU A 249 45.38 -10.75 0.85
C LEU A 249 45.14 -9.87 2.09
N ASN A 250 46.20 -9.36 2.71
CA ASN A 250 46.10 -8.40 3.81
C ASN A 250 45.63 -7.00 3.36
N MET A 251 45.34 -6.80 2.08
CA MET A 251 44.83 -5.55 1.51
C MET A 251 45.77 -4.34 1.65
N THR A 252 47.05 -4.55 1.97
CA THR A 252 48.00 -3.46 2.19
C THR A 252 48.33 -2.69 0.92
N SER A 253 48.06 -3.26 -0.26
CA SER A 253 48.27 -2.60 -1.55
C SER A 253 47.13 -1.67 -1.97
N VAL A 254 45.93 -1.83 -1.41
CA VAL A 254 44.72 -1.11 -1.85
C VAL A 254 44.19 -0.18 -0.77
N LEU A 255 44.32 -0.56 0.50
CA LEU A 255 43.82 0.22 1.62
C LEU A 255 44.94 1.03 2.27
N THR A 256 44.62 2.27 2.62
CA THR A 256 45.47 3.06 3.53
C THR A 256 45.48 2.43 4.93
N SER A 257 46.54 2.67 5.71
CA SER A 257 46.69 2.08 7.05
C SER A 257 45.47 2.37 7.95
N ASP A 258 44.94 3.61 7.92
CA ASP A 258 43.74 3.99 8.68
C ASP A 258 42.48 3.24 8.23
N GLN A 259 42.29 3.07 6.92
CA GLN A 259 41.14 2.35 6.38
C GLN A 259 41.20 0.85 6.67
N GLN A 260 42.40 0.27 6.60
CA GLN A 260 42.65 -1.12 6.95
C GLN A 260 42.36 -1.35 8.43
N GLN A 261 42.88 -0.49 9.33
CA GLN A 261 42.61 -0.57 10.76
C GLN A 261 41.11 -0.44 11.07
N LYS A 262 40.42 0.51 10.42
CA LYS A 262 38.96 0.66 10.55
C LYS A 262 38.22 -0.60 10.09
N LYS A 263 38.67 -1.24 9.00
CA LYS A 263 38.06 -2.48 8.51
C LYS A 263 38.30 -3.65 9.45
N CYS A 264 39.51 -3.80 9.98
CA CYS A 264 39.82 -4.80 11.00
C CYS A 264 38.95 -4.61 12.25
N GLN A 265 38.81 -3.37 12.74
CA GLN A 265 37.91 -3.08 13.86
C GLN A 265 36.46 -3.45 13.54
N GLN A 266 35.98 -3.14 12.33
CA GLN A 266 34.62 -3.52 11.91
C GLN A 266 34.41 -5.03 11.93
N LEU A 267 35.35 -5.80 11.37
CA LEU A 267 35.28 -7.26 11.35
C LEU A 267 35.38 -7.85 12.76
N TYR A 268 36.24 -7.29 13.61
CA TYR A 268 36.40 -7.73 14.99
C TYR A 268 35.13 -7.48 15.82
N TYR A 269 34.57 -6.27 15.78
CA TYR A 269 33.32 -5.97 16.50
C TYR A 269 32.15 -6.79 15.98
N LEU A 270 32.05 -6.99 14.65
CA LEU A 270 31.05 -7.86 14.06
C LEU A 270 31.20 -9.30 14.56
N GLY A 271 32.39 -9.90 14.43
CA GLY A 271 32.66 -11.27 14.84
C GLY A 271 32.39 -11.52 16.33
N LEU A 272 32.83 -10.61 17.20
CA LEU A 272 32.60 -10.71 18.65
C LEU A 272 31.10 -10.62 18.99
N SER A 273 30.39 -9.68 18.37
CA SER A 273 28.96 -9.47 18.63
C SER A 273 28.12 -10.62 18.09
N LEU A 274 28.44 -11.13 16.90
CA LEU A 274 27.82 -12.33 16.32
C LEU A 274 28.09 -13.57 17.17
N GLY A 275 29.29 -13.70 17.73
CA GLY A 275 29.64 -14.77 18.68
C GLY A 275 28.71 -14.79 19.89
N LYS A 276 28.42 -13.62 20.47
CA LYS A 276 27.44 -13.51 21.57
C LYS A 276 26.02 -13.85 21.12
N LEU A 277 25.63 -13.50 19.89
CA LEU A 277 24.31 -13.87 19.36
C LEU A 277 24.17 -15.38 19.15
N LEU A 278 25.26 -16.11 18.89
CA LEU A 278 25.22 -17.58 18.78
C LEU A 278 24.83 -18.29 20.08
N GLU A 279 24.93 -17.64 21.24
CA GLU A 279 24.45 -18.18 22.51
C GLU A 279 22.92 -18.29 22.57
N LEU A 280 22.20 -17.58 21.68
CA LEU A 280 20.74 -17.65 21.60
C LEU A 280 20.29 -19.02 21.09
N THR A 281 19.39 -19.66 21.84
CA THR A 281 18.82 -20.97 21.47
C THR A 281 17.76 -20.86 20.38
N ASN A 282 17.04 -19.74 20.33
CA ASN A 282 15.95 -19.53 19.38
C ASN A 282 16.45 -18.90 18.07
N ALA A 283 16.35 -19.64 16.97
CA ALA A 283 16.74 -19.20 15.62
C ALA A 283 15.97 -17.96 15.14
N SER A 284 14.69 -17.82 15.51
CA SER A 284 13.91 -16.64 15.17
C SER A 284 14.44 -15.38 15.86
N GLN A 285 14.81 -15.47 17.13
CA GLN A 285 15.41 -14.36 17.87
C GLN A 285 16.79 -14.00 17.32
N LEU A 286 17.59 -15.01 16.95
CA LEU A 286 18.88 -14.81 16.29
C LEU A 286 18.73 -13.93 15.03
N ALA A 287 17.74 -14.21 14.18
CA ALA A 287 17.52 -13.43 12.96
C ALA A 287 17.18 -11.96 13.25
N LEU A 288 16.27 -11.72 14.20
CA LEU A 288 15.81 -10.37 14.56
C LEU A 288 16.92 -9.56 15.24
N GLU A 289 17.59 -10.16 16.23
CA GLU A 289 18.70 -9.51 16.93
C GLU A 289 19.95 -9.37 16.06
N GLY A 290 20.11 -10.24 15.07
CA GLY A 290 21.10 -10.09 14.00
C GLY A 290 20.85 -8.83 13.16
N CYS A 291 19.60 -8.57 12.74
CA CYS A 291 19.26 -7.31 12.07
C CYS A 291 19.55 -6.08 12.95
N GLN A 292 19.22 -6.15 14.24
CA GLN A 292 19.53 -5.07 15.20
C GLN A 292 21.04 -4.83 15.32
N LEU A 293 21.83 -5.89 15.43
CA LEU A 293 23.29 -5.80 15.44
C LEU A 293 23.83 -5.11 14.17
N MET A 294 23.34 -5.48 13.00
CA MET A 294 23.81 -4.88 11.75
C MET A 294 23.51 -3.38 11.67
N GLU A 295 22.34 -2.93 12.16
CA GLU A 295 22.02 -1.50 12.19
C GLU A 295 22.89 -0.73 13.20
N GLU A 296 23.17 -1.33 14.36
CA GLU A 296 24.08 -0.77 15.35
C GLU A 296 25.52 -0.67 14.84
N LEU A 297 26.01 -1.71 14.16
CA LEU A 297 27.33 -1.73 13.52
C LEU A 297 27.45 -0.67 12.44
N ASP A 298 26.46 -0.59 11.54
CA ASP A 298 26.42 0.42 10.49
C ASP A 298 26.43 1.83 11.11
N PHE A 299 25.65 2.06 12.16
CA PHE A 299 25.63 3.34 12.85
C PHE A 299 26.99 3.69 13.47
N TYR A 300 27.65 2.74 14.14
CA TYR A 300 28.94 2.97 14.79
C TYR A 300 30.03 3.43 13.81
N PHE A 301 30.05 2.89 12.59
CA PHE A 301 31.08 3.20 11.58
C PHE A 301 30.71 4.34 10.62
N LEU A 302 29.50 4.91 10.72
CA LEU A 302 29.09 6.10 9.97
C LEU A 302 29.97 7.33 10.32
N PRO A 303 30.14 8.27 9.37
CA PRO A 303 30.70 9.59 9.67
C PRO A 303 29.92 10.32 10.76
N SER A 304 30.62 11.11 11.59
CA SER A 304 30.05 11.83 12.74
C SER A 304 28.86 12.74 12.38
N THR A 305 28.89 13.36 11.20
CA THR A 305 27.77 14.18 10.67
C THR A 305 26.49 13.36 10.51
N LEU A 306 26.60 12.17 9.91
CA LEU A 306 25.47 11.27 9.70
C LEU A 306 25.02 10.59 10.99
N GLN A 307 25.93 10.32 11.92
CA GLN A 307 25.59 9.83 13.26
C GLN A 307 24.71 10.84 14.00
N ASN A 308 25.09 12.11 13.99
CA ASN A 308 24.31 13.17 14.64
C ASN A 308 22.90 13.26 14.04
N MET A 309 22.77 13.20 12.71
CA MET A 309 21.46 13.20 12.04
C MET A 309 20.59 12.00 12.44
N LYS A 310 21.13 10.78 12.39
CA LYS A 310 20.40 9.57 12.79
C LYS A 310 20.03 9.59 14.28
N LEU A 311 20.86 10.18 15.13
CA LEU A 311 20.62 10.27 16.57
C LEU A 311 19.48 11.24 16.92
N VAL A 312 19.21 12.27 16.10
CA VAL A 312 18.05 13.16 16.29
C VAL A 312 16.74 12.36 16.26
N VAL A 313 16.61 11.43 15.31
CA VAL A 313 15.41 10.60 15.09
C VAL A 313 15.39 9.33 15.94
N ALA A 314 16.50 8.98 16.60
CA ALA A 314 16.60 7.77 17.43
C ALA A 314 15.61 7.76 18.60
N THR A 315 15.09 6.58 18.92
CA THR A 315 14.09 6.38 19.97
C THR A 315 14.72 6.54 21.35
N LYS A 316 14.07 7.29 22.25
CA LYS A 316 14.54 7.46 23.63
C LYS A 316 14.36 6.13 24.39
N SER A 317 15.41 5.69 25.08
CA SER A 317 15.42 4.50 25.92
C SER A 317 15.68 4.86 27.38
N SER A 318 15.14 4.09 28.32
CA SER A 318 15.59 4.10 29.72
C SER A 318 16.95 3.41 29.86
N LEU A 319 17.71 3.78 30.90
CA LEU A 319 19.00 3.16 31.23
C LEU A 319 18.87 1.69 31.64
N TYR A 320 17.73 1.34 32.25
CA TYR A 320 17.37 -0.03 32.58
C TYR A 320 16.41 -0.55 31.52
N GLU A 321 16.89 -1.48 30.71
CA GLU A 321 16.03 -2.31 29.88
C GLU A 321 15.66 -3.55 30.68
N ARG A 322 14.36 -3.70 30.98
CA ARG A 322 13.82 -4.91 31.60
C ARG A 322 14.11 -6.07 30.65
N GLN A 323 14.77 -7.10 31.16
CA GLN A 323 15.07 -8.35 30.45
C GLN A 323 13.78 -8.81 29.75
N GLN A 324 13.79 -8.84 28.41
CA GLN A 324 12.57 -9.13 27.64
C GLN A 324 12.02 -10.49 28.06
N GLU A 325 10.79 -10.49 28.58
CA GLU A 325 9.95 -11.69 28.64
C GLU A 325 9.98 -12.37 27.27
N ALA A 326 10.06 -13.70 27.25
CA ALA A 326 10.19 -14.52 26.06
C ALA A 326 9.42 -13.92 24.88
N MET A 327 10.16 -13.31 23.94
CA MET A 327 9.56 -12.49 22.89
C MET A 327 8.63 -13.38 22.07
N LYS A 328 7.32 -13.10 22.13
CA LYS A 328 6.32 -13.76 21.29
C LYS A 328 6.71 -13.59 19.83
N GLU A 329 6.44 -14.61 19.01
CA GLU A 329 6.70 -14.54 17.57
C GLU A 329 6.12 -13.25 16.97
N PRO A 330 6.87 -12.55 16.10
CA PRO A 330 6.46 -11.26 15.59
C PRO A 330 5.19 -11.40 14.75
N LEU A 331 4.17 -10.60 15.08
CA LEU A 331 2.93 -10.42 14.30
C LEU A 331 3.08 -9.33 13.24
N GLU A 332 4.14 -8.53 13.32
CA GLU A 332 4.44 -7.41 12.43
C GLU A 332 5.88 -7.46 11.94
N PRO A 333 6.21 -6.78 10.81
CA PRO A 333 7.56 -6.71 10.30
C PRO A 333 8.52 -6.11 11.33
N HIS A 334 9.54 -6.87 11.72
CA HIS A 334 10.58 -6.37 12.62
C HIS A 334 11.35 -5.22 11.97
N ARG A 335 11.43 -4.10 12.68
CA ARG A 335 12.22 -2.93 12.28
C ARG A 335 13.30 -2.74 13.34
N PRO A 336 14.59 -2.87 12.96
CA PRO A 336 15.69 -2.47 13.82
C PRO A 336 15.56 -1.00 14.18
N VAL A 337 15.77 -0.67 15.46
CA VAL A 337 15.63 0.72 15.95
C VAL A 337 16.88 1.11 16.70
N LEU A 338 17.49 2.21 16.26
CA LEU A 338 18.57 2.84 17.01
C LEU A 338 17.99 3.55 18.24
N ARG A 339 18.57 3.26 19.41
CA ARG A 339 18.15 3.83 20.68
C ARG A 339 19.15 4.84 21.20
N LYS A 340 18.64 5.84 21.91
CA LYS A 340 19.48 6.85 22.59
C LYS A 340 19.10 7.02 24.05
N TRP A 341 20.11 7.28 24.86
CA TRP A 341 19.98 7.70 26.25
C TRP A 341 20.93 8.88 26.50
N ASN A 342 20.43 9.96 27.09
CA ASN A 342 21.19 11.20 27.31
C ASN A 342 21.96 11.71 26.07
N GLN A 343 21.30 11.72 24.90
CA GLN A 343 21.90 12.11 23.61
C GLN A 343 23.14 11.29 23.21
N LYS A 344 23.29 10.09 23.75
CA LYS A 344 24.30 9.12 23.34
C LYS A 344 23.61 7.88 22.77
N PRO A 345 24.18 7.25 21.73
CA PRO A 345 23.68 5.98 21.21
C PRO A 345 23.81 4.90 22.28
N VAL A 346 22.81 4.02 22.36
CA VAL A 346 22.84 2.84 23.21
C VAL A 346 22.91 1.62 22.30
N TYR A 347 24.03 0.90 22.38
CA TYR A 347 24.25 -0.35 21.65
C TYR A 347 23.80 -1.52 22.52
N ARG A 348 22.85 -2.32 22.01
CA ARG A 348 22.28 -3.45 22.73
C ARG A 348 22.99 -4.74 22.37
N ARG A 349 23.34 -4.89 21.09
CA ARG A 349 23.92 -6.11 20.53
C ARG A 349 25.36 -5.91 20.08
N LEU A 350 25.72 -4.70 19.66
CA LEU A 350 27.09 -4.37 19.27
C LEU A 350 28.01 -4.28 20.50
N LEU A 351 29.09 -5.05 20.48
CA LEU A 351 30.16 -5.05 21.46
C LEU A 351 31.37 -4.27 20.92
N THR A 352 31.83 -3.28 21.68
CA THR A 352 32.95 -2.38 21.28
C THR A 352 34.03 -2.33 22.38
N PRO A 353 34.73 -3.44 22.66
CA PRO A 353 35.82 -3.44 23.64
C PRO A 353 37.00 -2.59 23.15
N ASN A 354 37.77 -2.03 24.08
CA ASN A 354 39.01 -1.33 23.74
C ASN A 354 40.08 -2.32 23.30
N ILE A 355 40.72 -2.09 22.15
CA ILE A 355 41.71 -2.97 21.53
C ILE A 355 43.08 -2.32 21.64
N SER A 356 43.98 -2.91 22.42
CA SER A 356 45.32 -2.37 22.68
C SER A 356 46.41 -2.90 21.76
N PHE A 357 46.07 -3.77 20.80
CA PHE A 357 47.01 -4.47 19.93
C PHE A 357 46.58 -4.40 18.45
N PRO A 358 47.53 -4.52 17.50
CA PRO A 358 47.20 -4.55 16.09
C PRO A 358 46.40 -5.80 15.72
N LEU A 359 45.38 -5.62 14.89
CA LEU A 359 44.51 -6.70 14.44
C LEU A 359 44.99 -7.25 13.09
N ASP A 360 45.11 -8.57 12.98
CA ASP A 360 45.41 -9.27 11.74
C ASP A 360 44.14 -9.40 10.87
N TYR A 361 44.18 -8.84 9.67
CA TYR A 361 43.05 -8.85 8.74
C TYR A 361 42.66 -10.27 8.31
N ASN A 362 43.64 -11.10 7.91
CA ASN A 362 43.37 -12.45 7.42
C ASN A 362 42.74 -13.31 8.51
N GLN A 363 43.28 -13.24 9.73
CA GLN A 363 42.73 -13.98 10.86
C GLN A 363 41.30 -13.55 11.18
N LEU A 364 41.01 -12.24 11.10
CA LEU A 364 39.65 -11.73 11.30
C LEU A 364 38.67 -12.19 10.23
N VAL A 365 39.08 -12.20 8.95
CA VAL A 365 38.23 -12.70 7.85
C VAL A 365 37.91 -14.18 8.05
N VAL A 366 38.91 -15.00 8.37
CA VAL A 366 38.74 -16.44 8.66
C VAL A 366 37.76 -16.63 9.83
N SER A 367 38.00 -15.93 10.95
CA SER A 367 37.18 -16.04 12.15
C SER A 367 35.73 -15.58 11.91
N ALA A 368 35.54 -14.48 11.17
CA ALA A 368 34.21 -13.98 10.81
C ALA A 368 33.45 -15.00 9.93
N CYS A 369 34.14 -15.63 8.97
CA CYS A 369 33.52 -16.66 8.12
C CYS A 369 33.10 -17.89 8.93
N GLU A 370 33.87 -18.31 9.93
CA GLU A 370 33.52 -19.41 10.83
C GLU A 370 32.26 -19.10 11.65
N VAL A 371 32.24 -17.94 12.32
CA VAL A 371 31.09 -17.51 13.12
C VAL A 371 29.83 -17.40 12.25
N LEU A 372 29.94 -16.81 11.06
CA LEU A 372 28.81 -16.71 10.14
C LEU A 372 28.33 -18.08 9.66
N THR A 373 29.22 -19.03 9.40
CA THR A 373 28.84 -20.40 9.02
C THR A 373 27.94 -21.05 10.09
N HIS A 374 28.25 -20.83 11.37
CA HIS A 374 27.41 -21.30 12.48
C HIS A 374 26.07 -20.56 12.57
N ILE A 375 26.03 -19.25 12.26
CA ILE A 375 24.78 -18.48 12.21
C ILE A 375 23.87 -18.97 11.11
N TYR A 376 24.38 -19.11 9.88
CA TYR A 376 23.58 -19.62 8.75
C TYR A 376 23.11 -21.05 8.99
N ALA A 377 23.88 -21.87 9.72
CA ALA A 377 23.41 -23.20 10.13
C ALA A 377 22.13 -23.14 10.99
N LYS A 378 22.01 -22.15 11.88
CA LYS A 378 20.81 -21.96 12.71
C LYS A 378 19.60 -21.43 11.92
N PHE A 379 19.82 -20.76 10.80
CA PHE A 379 18.70 -20.29 9.94
C PHE A 379 17.98 -21.42 9.19
N MET A 380 18.53 -22.63 9.18
CA MET A 380 17.87 -23.83 8.64
C MET A 380 16.74 -24.35 9.53
N ASP A 381 16.59 -23.82 10.75
CA ASP A 381 15.50 -24.19 11.65
C ASP A 381 14.13 -23.77 11.06
N ASP A 382 13.15 -24.67 11.15
CA ASP A 382 11.75 -24.48 10.74
C ASP A 382 11.11 -23.20 11.31
N ALA A 383 11.56 -22.72 12.47
CA ALA A 383 11.10 -21.47 13.06
C ALA A 383 11.32 -20.26 12.12
N CYS A 384 12.38 -20.29 11.30
CA CYS A 384 12.72 -19.21 10.36
C CYS A 384 11.83 -19.22 9.10
N SER A 385 11.34 -20.37 8.66
CA SER A 385 10.47 -20.50 7.48
C SER A 385 8.98 -20.37 7.83
N ARG A 386 8.61 -20.74 9.06
CA ARG A 386 7.22 -20.70 9.55
C ARG A 386 6.65 -19.30 9.56
N ASN A 387 7.33 -18.35 10.20
CA ASN A 387 6.88 -16.97 10.31
C ASN A 387 7.46 -16.10 9.17
N GLN A 388 6.58 -15.48 8.38
CA GLN A 388 6.97 -14.64 7.25
C GLN A 388 7.88 -13.46 7.65
N PHE A 389 7.66 -12.85 8.82
CA PHE A 389 8.44 -11.71 9.26
C PHE A 389 9.83 -12.11 9.74
N VAL A 390 9.97 -13.30 10.32
CA VAL A 390 11.27 -13.89 10.67
C VAL A 390 12.04 -14.22 9.39
N PHE A 391 11.40 -14.85 8.41
CA PHE A 391 11.99 -15.10 7.09
C PHE A 391 12.51 -13.82 6.45
N GLN A 392 11.71 -12.75 6.44
CA GLN A 392 12.15 -11.44 5.93
C GLN A 392 13.32 -10.85 6.71
N ALA A 393 13.38 -11.05 8.03
CA ALA A 393 14.52 -10.63 8.83
C ALA A 393 15.80 -11.39 8.46
N VAL A 394 15.73 -12.70 8.23
CA VAL A 394 16.88 -13.49 7.74
C VAL A 394 17.40 -12.94 6.41
N LEU A 395 16.52 -12.64 5.46
CA LEU A 395 16.92 -12.07 4.16
C LEU A 395 17.58 -10.69 4.31
N ARG A 396 17.04 -9.82 5.17
CA ARG A 396 17.64 -8.50 5.44
C ARG A 396 19.01 -8.63 6.11
N PHE A 397 19.14 -9.54 7.05
CA PHE A 397 20.42 -9.85 7.68
C PHE A 397 21.43 -10.35 6.63
N ASP A 398 21.03 -11.29 5.77
CA ASP A 398 21.86 -11.80 4.67
C ASP A 398 22.34 -10.68 3.75
N GLU A 399 21.44 -9.79 3.32
CA GLU A 399 21.77 -8.68 2.44
C GLU A 399 22.83 -7.76 3.08
N LYS A 400 22.73 -7.51 4.39
CA LYS A 400 23.72 -6.72 5.13
C LYS A 400 25.07 -7.42 5.17
N ILE A 401 25.12 -8.71 5.49
CA ILE A 401 26.36 -9.51 5.50
C ILE A 401 27.00 -9.57 4.12
N LYS A 402 26.21 -9.82 3.08
CA LYS A 402 26.66 -9.83 1.69
C LYS A 402 27.36 -8.52 1.34
N LYS A 403 26.75 -7.37 1.65
CA LYS A 403 27.33 -6.04 1.36
C LYS A 403 28.54 -5.72 2.22
N SER A 404 28.47 -5.95 3.54
CA SER A 404 29.51 -5.51 4.49
C SER A 404 30.77 -6.38 4.44
N LEU A 405 30.62 -7.66 4.11
CA LEU A 405 31.69 -8.65 4.11
C LEU A 405 32.00 -9.14 2.69
N LEU A 406 31.10 -9.90 2.07
CA LEU A 406 31.40 -10.65 0.84
C LEU A 406 31.73 -9.73 -0.34
N GLU A 407 30.83 -8.80 -0.68
CA GLU A 407 31.02 -7.85 -1.78
C GLU A 407 32.16 -6.88 -1.51
N ALA A 408 32.28 -6.41 -0.26
CA ALA A 408 33.35 -5.49 0.13
C ALA A 408 34.74 -6.11 -0.08
N ILE A 409 34.95 -7.36 0.36
CA ILE A 409 36.23 -8.05 0.21
C ILE A 409 36.43 -8.48 -1.25
N SER A 410 35.41 -9.07 -1.88
CA SER A 410 35.51 -9.55 -3.27
C SER A 410 35.83 -8.42 -4.25
N LYS A 411 35.27 -7.21 -4.06
CA LYS A 411 35.60 -6.03 -4.88
C LYS A 411 37.07 -5.63 -4.75
N GLN A 412 37.64 -5.69 -3.55
CA GLN A 412 39.05 -5.38 -3.34
C GLN A 412 39.96 -6.44 -3.95
N LEU A 413 39.64 -7.73 -3.74
CA LEU A 413 40.37 -8.83 -4.35
C LEU A 413 40.32 -8.78 -5.88
N ALA A 414 39.19 -8.40 -6.46
CA ALA A 414 39.06 -8.22 -7.90
C ALA A 414 40.02 -7.13 -8.42
N ALA A 415 40.10 -5.98 -7.75
CA ALA A 415 41.03 -4.92 -8.11
C ALA A 415 42.49 -5.37 -8.02
N ILE A 416 42.85 -6.09 -6.95
CA ILE A 416 44.19 -6.66 -6.77
C ILE A 416 44.50 -7.67 -7.87
N SER A 417 43.56 -8.58 -8.15
CA SER A 417 43.75 -9.62 -9.17
C SER A 417 43.97 -9.03 -10.55
N ALA A 418 43.29 -7.92 -10.89
CA ALA A 418 43.47 -7.24 -12.16
C ALA A 418 44.89 -6.66 -12.31
N GLU A 419 45.44 -6.05 -11.25
CA GLU A 419 46.83 -5.56 -11.28
C GLU A 419 47.84 -6.71 -11.34
N VAL A 420 47.62 -7.81 -10.60
CA VAL A 420 48.49 -9.00 -10.66
C VAL A 420 48.54 -9.58 -12.07
N ILE A 421 47.38 -9.77 -12.70
CA ILE A 421 47.30 -10.31 -14.07
C ILE A 421 48.00 -9.37 -15.06
N LYS A 422 47.82 -8.05 -14.90
CA LYS A 422 48.46 -7.04 -15.74
C LYS A 422 49.99 -7.06 -15.60
N ASP A 423 50.50 -7.19 -14.38
CA ASP A 423 51.94 -7.31 -14.12
C ASP A 423 52.52 -8.60 -14.70
N GLU A 424 51.82 -9.73 -14.56
CA GLU A 424 52.21 -11.01 -15.16
C GLU A 424 52.23 -10.95 -16.69
N LEU A 425 51.20 -10.35 -17.31
CA LEU A 425 51.15 -10.14 -18.75
C LEU A 425 52.25 -9.20 -19.25
N ALA A 426 52.60 -8.16 -18.49
CA ALA A 426 53.70 -7.27 -18.82
C ALA A 426 55.05 -8.01 -18.74
N ALA A 427 55.26 -8.85 -17.71
CA ALA A 427 56.46 -9.66 -17.57
C ALA A 427 56.61 -10.68 -18.71
N LEU A 428 55.50 -11.22 -19.23
CA LEU A 428 55.51 -12.12 -20.38
C LEU A 428 55.86 -11.41 -21.69
N ARG A 429 55.64 -10.09 -21.82
CA ARG A 429 56.02 -9.31 -23.01
C ARG A 429 57.49 -8.91 -23.04
N LEU A 430 58.16 -8.96 -21.89
CA LEU A 430 59.59 -8.63 -21.74
C LEU A 430 60.50 -9.86 -21.85
N LYS A 431 59.92 -11.06 -21.88
CA LYS A 431 60.57 -12.30 -22.30
C LYS A 431 60.27 -12.55 -23.77
#